data_AF-A0A3B8JC11-F1
#
_entry.id   AF-A0A3B8JC11-F1
#
_cell.length_a   1.000
_cell.length_b   1.000
_cell.length_c   1.000
_cell.angle_alpha   90.00
_cell.angle_beta   90.00
_cell.angle_gamma   90.00
#
_symmetry.space_group_name_H-M   'P 1'
#
loop_
_entity.id
_entity.type
_entity.pdbx_description
1 polymer ?
#
loop_
_entity_poly.entity_id
_entity_poly.type
_entity_poly.pdbx_seq_one_letter_code
_entity_poly.pdbx_strand_id
1 'polypeptide(L)'
;EKILALVPEKQRLQALDFNASRATATDPNLAQYQIIHLATHGLLDPINPELSGIVLSLYDQKGKTQDGFLRLHDIFNLNLPAELVVLSACETGLGKDVKGEGLVG
;
A
#
# COMPACT_ATOMS: atom_id res chain seq x y z
N GLU A 1 4.46 -4.97 15.17
CA GLU A 1 3.02 -4.99 15.51
C GLU A 1 2.68 -4.31 16.85
N LYS A 2 3.36 -3.22 17.23
CA LYS A 2 3.03 -2.49 18.48
C LYS A 2 1.90 -1.47 18.30
N ILE A 3 1.72 -0.95 17.08
CA ILE A 3 0.67 0.03 16.75
C ILE A 3 -0.71 -0.65 16.75
N LEU A 4 -0.84 -1.80 16.07
CA LEU A 4 -2.11 -2.54 15.98
C LEU A 4 -2.60 -3.08 17.33
N ALA A 5 -1.69 -3.31 18.28
CA ALA A 5 -2.01 -3.71 19.65
C ALA A 5 -2.74 -2.62 20.45
N LEU A 6 -2.70 -1.36 20.01
CA LEU A 6 -3.40 -0.25 20.63
C LEU A 6 -4.88 -0.15 20.20
N VAL A 7 -5.30 -0.94 19.21
CA VAL A 7 -6.65 -0.93 18.63
C VAL A 7 -7.39 -2.21 19.05
N PRO A 8 -8.68 -2.14 19.47
CA PRO A 8 -9.48 -3.31 19.77
C PRO A 8 -9.54 -4.30 18.61
N GLU A 9 -9.57 -5.61 18.91
CA GLU A 9 -9.51 -6.66 17.87
C GLU A 9 -10.65 -6.58 16.85
N LYS A 10 -11.84 -6.17 17.29
CA LYS A 10 -13.02 -6.02 16.43
C LYS A 10 -12.95 -4.82 15.48
N GLN A 11 -11.96 -3.95 15.65
CA GLN A 11 -11.80 -2.70 14.92
C GLN A 11 -10.49 -2.64 14.13
N ARG A 12 -9.74 -3.75 14.07
CA ARG A 12 -8.46 -3.82 13.37
C ARG A 12 -8.46 -4.94 12.35
N LEU A 13 -7.75 -4.71 11.25
CA LEU A 13 -7.37 -5.73 10.29
C LEU A 13 -5.85 -5.86 10.32
N GLN A 14 -5.36 -7.10 10.30
CA GLN A 14 -3.94 -7.40 10.15
C GLN A 14 -3.76 -8.29 8.92
N ALA A 15 -2.92 -7.84 7.99
CA ALA A 15 -2.56 -8.59 6.80
C ALA A 15 -1.03 -8.67 6.72
N LEU A 16 -0.48 -9.87 6.94
CA LEU A 16 0.95 -10.16 6.92
C LEU A 16 1.25 -11.32 5.98
N ASP A 17 2.53 -11.45 5.61
CA ASP A 17 3.03 -12.51 4.73
C ASP A 17 2.18 -12.64 3.47
N PHE A 18 1.68 -13.84 3.16
CA PHE A 18 0.83 -14.10 2.00
C PHE A 18 -0.49 -13.32 2.01
N ASN A 19 -0.97 -12.89 3.18
CA ASN A 19 -2.21 -12.11 3.30
C ASN A 19 -1.97 -10.62 3.00
N ALA A 20 -0.73 -10.13 3.09
CA ALA A 20 -0.37 -8.80 2.59
C ALA A 20 -0.31 -8.85 1.06
N SER A 21 -1.47 -8.98 0.42
CA SER A 21 -1.63 -9.21 -1.01
C SER A 21 -2.30 -8.02 -1.71
N ARG A 22 -2.12 -7.90 -3.03
CA ARG A 22 -2.84 -6.89 -3.82
C ARG A 22 -4.35 -7.00 -3.63
N ALA A 23 -4.90 -8.21 -3.63
CA ALA A 23 -6.33 -8.44 -3.40
C ALA A 23 -6.82 -7.84 -2.07
N THR A 24 -6.07 -8.03 -0.99
CA THR A 24 -6.38 -7.45 0.32
C THR A 24 -6.26 -5.93 0.31
N ALA A 25 -5.21 -5.38 -0.31
CA ALA A 25 -4.98 -3.93 -0.39
C ALA A 25 -6.02 -3.20 -1.27
N THR A 26 -6.72 -3.92 -2.15
CA THR A 26 -7.80 -3.40 -3.00
C THR A 26 -9.20 -3.81 -2.52
N ASP A 27 -9.32 -4.48 -1.36
CA ASP A 27 -10.61 -4.94 -0.87
C ASP A 27 -11.50 -3.72 -0.50
N PRO A 28 -12.71 -3.58 -1.06
CA PRO A 28 -13.59 -2.44 -0.75
C PRO A 28 -13.97 -2.36 0.74
N ASN A 29 -13.88 -3.47 1.48
CA ASN A 29 -14.07 -3.46 2.93
C ASN A 29 -13.02 -2.61 3.65
N LEU A 30 -11.89 -2.28 3.04
CA LEU A 30 -10.91 -1.37 3.64
C LEU A 30 -11.47 0.04 3.85
N ALA A 31 -12.53 0.42 3.14
CA ALA A 31 -13.16 1.73 3.27
C ALA A 31 -13.74 2.03 4.67
N GLN A 32 -13.91 1.00 5.52
CA GLN A 32 -14.38 1.18 6.90
C GLN A 32 -13.28 1.68 7.85
N TYR A 33 -12.00 1.58 7.48
CA TYR A 33 -10.88 1.92 8.36
C TYR A 33 -10.44 3.36 8.16
N GLN A 34 -10.31 4.09 9.26
CA GLN A 34 -9.90 5.50 9.26
C GLN A 34 -8.37 5.68 9.22
N ILE A 35 -7.61 4.64 9.60
CA ILE A 35 -6.15 4.64 9.60
C ILE A 35 -5.67 3.43 8.83
N ILE A 36 -4.81 3.67 7.84
CA ILE A 36 -4.18 2.61 7.04
C ILE A 36 -2.67 2.73 7.21
N HIS A 37 -2.02 1.64 7.59
CA HIS A 37 -0.57 1.56 7.70
C HIS A 37 -0.04 0.47 6.77
N LEU A 38 0.79 0.85 5.82
CA LEU A 38 1.42 -0.04 4.84
C LEU A 38 2.92 -0.06 5.10
N ALA A 39 3.44 -1.22 5.50
CA ALA A 39 4.87 -1.45 5.68
C ALA A 39 5.35 -2.46 4.63
N THR A 40 5.85 -1.97 3.50
CA THR A 40 6.09 -2.74 2.27
C THR A 40 7.38 -2.29 1.58
N HIS A 41 7.72 -2.88 0.43
CA HIS A 41 8.76 -2.33 -0.44
C HIS A 41 8.17 -1.32 -1.41
N GLY A 42 8.88 -0.22 -1.65
CA GLY A 42 8.57 0.75 -2.70
C GLY A 42 9.24 0.33 -4.00
N LEU A 43 8.62 0.70 -5.12
CA LEU A 43 9.15 0.59 -6.46
C LEU A 43 9.02 1.96 -7.11
N LEU A 44 10.14 2.58 -7.46
CA LEU A 44 10.18 3.87 -8.17
C LEU A 44 10.63 3.64 -9.62
N ASP A 45 9.80 4.08 -10.58
CA ASP A 45 10.18 4.21 -11.98
C ASP A 45 10.27 5.71 -12.36
N PRO A 46 11.48 6.30 -12.41
CA PRO A 46 11.64 7.73 -12.68
C PRO A 46 11.37 8.11 -14.15
N ILE A 47 11.24 7.12 -15.04
CA ILE A 47 10.95 7.28 -16.46
C ILE A 47 9.43 7.25 -16.67
N ASN A 48 8.75 6.28 -16.06
CA ASN A 48 7.29 6.07 -16.13
C ASN A 48 6.68 6.07 -14.71
N PRO A 49 6.45 7.23 -14.08
CA PRO A 49 5.97 7.32 -12.69
C PRO A 49 4.66 6.56 -12.42
N GLU A 50 3.82 6.33 -13.43
CA GLU A 50 2.59 5.55 -13.31
C GLU A 50 2.82 4.05 -13.04
N LEU A 51 4.05 3.57 -13.28
CA LEU A 51 4.50 2.20 -12.98
C LEU A 51 5.14 2.09 -11.60
N SER A 52 5.45 3.21 -10.94
CA SER A 52 5.83 3.21 -9.54
C SER A 52 4.70 2.69 -8.65
N GLY A 53 5.05 2.25 -7.45
CA GLY A 53 4.08 1.74 -6.48
C GLY A 53 4.72 0.99 -5.34
N ILE A 54 3.96 0.06 -4.77
CA ILE A 54 4.44 -0.81 -3.70
C ILE A 54 4.33 -2.27 -4.07
N VAL A 55 5.21 -3.09 -3.49
CA VAL A 55 5.24 -4.54 -3.68
C VAL A 55 4.66 -5.24 -2.46
N LEU A 56 3.63 -6.03 -2.72
CA LEU A 56 2.93 -6.92 -1.79
C LEU A 56 3.31 -8.37 -2.12
N SER A 57 2.68 -9.35 -1.47
CA SER A 57 3.01 -10.76 -1.69
C SER A 57 2.89 -11.16 -3.17
N LEU A 58 4.00 -11.64 -3.73
CA LEU A 58 4.10 -12.15 -5.10
C LEU A 58 3.67 -13.62 -5.23
N TYR A 59 3.41 -14.27 -4.10
CA TYR A 59 2.97 -15.66 -4.04
C TYR A 59 1.75 -15.79 -3.12
N ASP A 60 0.89 -16.76 -3.41
CA ASP A 60 -0.14 -17.19 -2.48
C ASP A 60 0.40 -18.23 -1.47
N GLN A 61 -0.43 -18.64 -0.52
CA GLN A 61 -0.08 -19.66 0.49
C GLN A 61 0.26 -21.04 -0.11
N LYS A 62 -0.09 -21.29 -1.37
CA LYS A 62 0.21 -22.53 -2.10
C LYS A 62 1.49 -22.42 -2.94
N GLY A 63 2.20 -21.29 -2.87
CA GLY A 63 3.41 -21.03 -3.65
C GLY A 63 3.13 -20.69 -5.11
N LYS A 64 1.88 -20.39 -5.49
CA LYS A 64 1.56 -19.95 -6.85
C LYS A 64 1.86 -18.46 -6.98
N THR A 65 2.45 -18.07 -8.11
CA THR A 65 2.68 -16.65 -8.42
C THR A 65 1.38 -15.87 -8.57
N GLN A 66 1.39 -14.61 -8.15
CA GLN A 66 0.31 -13.65 -8.29
C GLN A 66 0.86 -12.24 -8.54
N ASP A 67 0.02 -11.34 -9.07
CA ASP A 67 0.39 -9.92 -9.17
C ASP A 67 0.35 -9.27 -7.79
N GLY A 68 1.52 -8.97 -7.23
CA GLY A 68 1.68 -8.27 -5.96
C GLY A 68 1.96 -6.78 -6.11
N PHE A 69 1.98 -6.23 -7.33
CA PHE A 69 2.26 -4.81 -7.53
C PHE A 69 0.98 -3.99 -7.36
N LEU A 70 1.01 -3.02 -6.45
CA LEU A 70 -0.02 -1.99 -6.33
C LEU A 70 0.58 -0.67 -6.84
N ARG A 71 0.24 -0.32 -8.08
CA ARG A 71 0.86 0.80 -8.82
C ARG A 71 0.11 2.10 -8.60
N LEU A 72 0.68 3.25 -8.96
CA LEU A 72 0.02 4.56 -8.79
C LEU A 72 -1.40 4.58 -9.40
N HIS A 73 -1.58 4.03 -10.60
CA HIS A 73 -2.90 3.99 -11.22
C HIS A 73 -3.91 3.11 -10.47
N ASP A 74 -3.45 2.08 -9.75
CA ASP A 74 -4.33 1.32 -8.85
C ASP A 74 -4.72 2.20 -7.66
N ILE A 75 -3.73 2.85 -7.03
CA ILE A 75 -3.89 3.69 -5.84
C ILE A 75 -4.84 4.86 -6.12
N PHE A 76 -4.72 5.53 -7.26
CA PHE A 76 -5.62 6.63 -7.66
C PHE A 76 -7.09 6.20 -7.77
N ASN A 77 -7.35 4.91 -7.99
CA ASN A 77 -8.71 4.36 -8.11
C ASN A 77 -9.20 3.70 -6.81
N LEU A 78 -8.39 3.68 -5.74
CA LEU A 78 -8.80 3.12 -4.46
C LEU A 78 -9.79 4.03 -3.73
N ASN A 79 -10.91 3.45 -3.30
CA ASN A 79 -11.85 4.13 -2.41
C ASN A 79 -11.46 3.87 -0.95
N LEU A 80 -10.53 4.68 -0.44
CA LEU A 80 -10.06 4.62 0.95
C LEU A 80 -10.33 5.98 1.61
N PRO A 81 -11.54 6.22 2.15
CA PRO A 81 -11.88 7.44 2.89
C PRO A 81 -11.21 7.43 4.28
N ALA A 82 -9.91 7.17 4.32
CA ALA A 82 -9.10 7.17 5.52
C ALA A 82 -8.71 8.61 5.89
N GLU A 83 -8.68 8.90 7.19
CA GLU A 83 -8.17 10.17 7.71
C GLU A 83 -6.63 10.21 7.69
N LEU A 84 -5.99 9.04 7.76
CA LEU A 84 -4.53 8.90 7.74
C LEU A 84 -4.09 7.64 7.01
N VAL A 85 -3.19 7.82 6.03
CA VAL A 85 -2.43 6.74 5.42
C VAL A 85 -0.96 6.93 5.75
N VAL A 86 -0.33 5.91 6.34
CA VAL A 86 1.11 5.87 6.60
C VAL A 86 1.74 4.82 5.70
N LEU A 87 2.61 5.28 4.80
CA LEU A 87 3.41 4.39 3.95
C LEU A 87 4.85 4.33 4.46
N SER A 88 5.25 3.17 4.95
CA SER A 88 6.60 2.85 5.39
C SER A 88 7.24 1.91 4.36
N ALA A 89 7.90 2.50 3.35
CA ALA A 89 8.54 1.75 2.28
C ALA A 89 9.89 2.35 1.90
N CYS A 90 10.76 1.52 1.30
CA CYS A 90 12.02 1.99 0.72
C CYS A 90 11.74 3.06 -0.34
N GLU A 91 12.66 4.03 -0.48
CA GLU A 91 12.59 5.07 -1.52
C GLU A 91 11.30 5.93 -1.46
N THR A 92 10.61 5.92 -0.33
CA THR A 92 9.49 6.83 -0.08
C THR A 92 10.00 8.27 -0.03
N GLY A 93 9.32 9.17 -0.74
CA GLY A 93 9.76 10.56 -0.87
C GLY A 93 10.95 10.75 -1.81
N LEU A 94 11.25 9.79 -2.68
CA LEU A 94 12.09 10.01 -3.85
C LEU A 94 11.19 10.22 -5.08
N GLY A 95 11.55 11.19 -5.92
CA GLY A 95 10.73 11.62 -7.04
C GLY A 95 11.25 12.93 -7.62
N LYS A 96 10.66 13.38 -8.73
CA LYS A 96 10.95 14.72 -9.27
C LYS A 96 10.18 15.74 -8.45
N ASP A 97 10.86 16.80 -8.02
CA ASP A 97 10.18 17.95 -7.41
C ASP A 97 9.41 18.70 -8.50
N VAL A 98 8.08 18.56 -8.48
CA VAL A 98 7.16 19.25 -9.37
C VAL A 98 6.59 20.44 -8.62
N LYS A 99 6.87 21.63 -9.15
CA LYS A 99 6.46 22.88 -8.53
C LYS A 99 4.95 22.94 -8.32
N GLY A 100 4.53 22.97 -7.06
CA GLY A 100 3.11 23.02 -6.66
C GLY A 100 2.48 21.66 -6.36
N GLU A 101 3.13 20.56 -6.73
CA GLU A 101 2.68 19.18 -6.45
C GLU A 101 3.58 18.49 -5.42
N GLY A 102 4.81 18.98 -5.21
CA GLY A 102 5.80 18.37 -4.35
C GLY A 102 6.58 17.27 -5.07
N LEU A 103 7.01 16.26 -4.34
CA LEU A 103 7.77 15.14 -4.90
C LEU A 103 6.80 14.19 -5.61
N VAL A 104 6.99 14.01 -6.92
CA VAL A 104 6.20 13.11 -7.76
C VAL A 104 7.08 11.93 -8.18
N GLY A 105 6.65 10.72 -7.80
CA GLY A 105 7.39 9.48 -7.98
C GLY A 105 6.57 8.27 -7.60
#